data_AF-A0A2V8TR46-F1
#
_entry.id   AF-A0A2V8TR46-F1
#
_cell.length_a   1.000
_cell.length_b   1.000
_cell.length_c   1.000
_cell.angle_alpha   90.00
_cell.angle_beta   90.00
_cell.angle_gamma   90.00
#
_symmetry.space_group_name_H-M   'P 1'
#
loop_
_entity.id
_entity.type
_entity.pdbx_description
1 polymer ?
#
loop_
_entity_poly.entity_id
_entity_poly.type
_entity_poly.pdbx_seq_one_letter_code
_entity_poly.pdbx_strand_id
1 'polypeptide(L)'
;MQIGKATANLSGTYNLRGDSVLLNMKLSGSNMPVPELAQLLPALGIVLPAGSSLQAGTAHANLIMEGPVDRLTTAGTVGLDNARLAGFDLGSKLAALERLAGIRGGPNTEIQTLGASVRVNPEGTTADDIKLVAPTIGELSGGGIISANHSLDFKMRATLHTSGALMAALGQKGDTSVPFLIQGTSENPSFRPDMRGIASEKLKGVTGNSDIGKAAGSLLDSLLSGKKKEK
;
A
#
# COMPACT_ATOMS: atom_id res chain seq x y z
N MET A 1 -26.31 -9.96 8.90
CA MET A 1 -26.02 -10.69 7.64
C MET A 1 -25.01 -11.78 7.97
N GLN A 2 -25.20 -12.97 7.42
CA GLN A 2 -24.30 -14.11 7.63
C GLN A 2 -23.96 -14.75 6.29
N ILE A 3 -22.67 -14.97 6.04
CA ILE A 3 -22.12 -15.63 4.84
C ILE A 3 -21.26 -16.78 5.35
N GLY A 4 -21.76 -18.02 5.27
CA GLY A 4 -21.13 -19.14 5.96
C GLY A 4 -20.97 -18.85 7.46
N LYS A 5 -19.73 -18.80 7.94
CA LYS A 5 -19.39 -18.41 9.33
C LYS A 5 -19.04 -16.93 9.50
N ALA A 6 -18.96 -16.15 8.42
CA ALA A 6 -18.70 -14.72 8.50
C ALA A 6 -19.98 -13.97 8.89
N THR A 7 -19.90 -13.19 9.97
CA THR A 7 -21.02 -12.37 10.46
C THR A 7 -20.69 -10.89 10.29
N ALA A 8 -21.62 -10.16 9.69
CA ALA A 8 -21.55 -8.70 9.59
C ALA A 8 -22.91 -8.09 9.93
N ASN A 9 -22.88 -6.93 10.56
CA ASN A 9 -24.05 -6.11 10.84
C ASN A 9 -24.23 -5.10 9.71
N LEU A 10 -25.40 -5.12 9.09
CA LEU A 10 -25.81 -4.15 8.09
C LEU A 10 -27.06 -3.45 8.63
N SER A 11 -27.01 -2.12 8.68
CA SER A 11 -28.10 -1.28 9.18
C SER A 11 -28.21 -0.03 8.32
N GLY A 12 -29.34 0.67 8.34
CA GLY A 12 -29.49 1.90 7.58
C GLY A 12 -30.93 2.23 7.24
N THR A 13 -31.07 3.18 6.32
CA THR A 13 -32.34 3.66 5.82
C THR A 13 -32.33 3.70 4.29
N TYR A 14 -33.52 3.62 3.70
CA TYR A 14 -33.72 3.83 2.28
C TYR A 14 -34.83 4.86 2.07
N ASN A 15 -34.76 5.61 0.98
CA ASN A 15 -35.77 6.58 0.61
C ASN A 15 -36.07 6.47 -0.89
N LEU A 16 -37.35 6.39 -1.23
CA LEU A 16 -37.83 6.41 -2.61
C LEU A 16 -38.00 7.86 -3.06
N ARG A 17 -37.17 8.33 -3.99
CA ARG A 17 -37.34 9.64 -4.66
C ARG A 17 -37.58 9.41 -6.15
N GLY A 18 -38.86 9.40 -6.54
CA GLY A 18 -39.26 9.09 -7.91
C GLY A 18 -38.79 7.69 -8.29
N ASP A 19 -38.04 7.59 -9.39
CA ASP A 19 -37.49 6.33 -9.90
C ASP A 19 -36.14 5.94 -9.25
N SER A 20 -35.64 6.72 -8.30
CA SER A 20 -34.36 6.47 -7.62
C SER A 20 -34.54 6.05 -6.17
N VAL A 21 -33.84 4.99 -5.78
CA VAL A 21 -33.69 4.55 -4.39
C VAL A 21 -32.42 5.18 -3.83
N LEU A 22 -32.56 6.04 -2.82
CA LEU A 22 -31.42 6.54 -2.05
C LEU A 22 -31.17 5.63 -0.86
N LEU A 23 -29.91 5.25 -0.67
CA LEU A 23 -29.44 4.45 0.44
C LEU A 23 -28.60 5.31 1.40
N ASN A 24 -28.74 5.04 2.69
CA ASN A 24 -27.77 5.39 3.71
C ASN A 24 -27.61 4.17 4.63
N MET A 25 -26.54 3.42 4.42
CA MET A 25 -26.32 2.14 5.06
C MET A 25 -24.96 2.11 5.75
N LYS A 26 -24.87 1.39 6.87
CA LYS A 26 -23.64 1.10 7.60
C LYS A 26 -23.44 -0.41 7.67
N LEU A 27 -22.29 -0.87 7.20
CA LEU A 27 -21.81 -2.24 7.34
C LEU A 27 -20.67 -2.28 8.36
N SER A 28 -20.74 -3.17 9.33
CA SER A 28 -19.65 -3.45 10.26
C SER A 28 -19.48 -4.94 10.47
N GLY A 29 -18.26 -5.45 10.33
CA GLY A 29 -17.92 -6.83 10.61
C GLY A 29 -16.51 -6.92 11.17
N SER A 30 -16.30 -7.85 12.10
CA SER A 30 -15.01 -8.12 12.70
C SER A 30 -14.77 -9.63 12.75
N ASN A 31 -13.50 -10.03 12.66
CA ASN A 31 -13.08 -11.42 12.72
C ASN A 31 -13.82 -12.34 11.72
N MET A 32 -14.15 -11.83 10.54
CA MET A 32 -14.89 -12.58 9.52
C MET A 32 -13.94 -13.55 8.80
N PRO A 33 -14.23 -14.86 8.72
CA PRO A 33 -13.33 -15.81 8.07
C PRO A 33 -13.13 -15.48 6.59
N VAL A 34 -11.88 -15.21 6.20
CA VAL A 34 -11.53 -14.83 4.82
C VAL A 34 -11.90 -15.91 3.80
N PRO A 35 -11.72 -17.23 4.05
CA PRO A 35 -12.09 -18.26 3.08
C PRO A 35 -13.59 -18.28 2.72
N GLU A 36 -14.47 -17.87 3.64
CA GLU A 36 -15.91 -17.75 3.39
C GLU A 36 -16.21 -16.53 2.51
N LEU A 37 -15.52 -15.41 2.78
CA LEU A 37 -15.67 -14.17 2.00
C LEU A 37 -15.02 -14.26 0.62
N ALA A 38 -13.97 -15.07 0.46
CA ALA A 38 -13.22 -15.23 -0.78
C ALA A 38 -14.12 -15.65 -1.96
N GLN A 39 -15.17 -16.42 -1.67
CA GLN A 39 -16.15 -16.90 -2.65
C GLN A 39 -17.04 -15.79 -3.22
N LEU A 40 -17.16 -14.67 -2.51
CA LEU A 40 -17.99 -13.53 -2.92
C LEU A 40 -17.19 -12.42 -3.61
N LEU A 41 -15.86 -12.48 -3.58
CA LEU A 41 -15.01 -11.43 -4.16
C LEU A 41 -15.39 -11.09 -5.60
N PRO A 42 -15.66 -12.06 -6.51
CA PRO A 42 -16.05 -11.72 -7.88
C PRO A 42 -17.39 -10.97 -7.95
N ALA A 43 -18.36 -11.35 -7.11
CA ALA A 43 -19.66 -10.67 -7.05
C ALA A 43 -19.54 -9.25 -6.47
N LEU A 44 -18.50 -8.99 -5.70
CA LEU A 44 -18.14 -7.68 -5.16
C LEU A 44 -17.23 -6.87 -6.10
N GLY A 45 -16.93 -7.38 -7.30
CA GLY A 45 -16.01 -6.73 -8.25
C GLY A 45 -14.56 -6.70 -7.78
N ILE A 46 -14.18 -7.54 -6.80
CA ILE A 46 -12.83 -7.65 -6.28
C ILE A 46 -12.08 -8.71 -7.10
N VAL A 47 -11.00 -8.28 -7.74
CA VAL A 47 -10.11 -9.13 -8.55
C VAL A 47 -8.80 -9.35 -7.79
N LEU A 48 -8.39 -10.61 -7.68
CA LEU A 48 -7.10 -11.00 -7.11
C LEU A 48 -6.04 -11.16 -8.22
N PRO A 49 -4.74 -11.13 -7.88
CA PRO A 49 -3.68 -11.52 -8.82
C PRO A 49 -3.93 -12.91 -9.44
N ALA A 50 -3.58 -13.08 -10.71
CA ALA A 50 -3.76 -14.33 -11.45
C ALA A 50 -3.11 -15.51 -10.73
N GLY A 51 -3.84 -16.62 -10.64
CA GLY A 51 -3.37 -17.84 -9.96
C GLY A 51 -3.33 -17.74 -8.43
N SER A 52 -3.79 -16.62 -7.85
CA SER A 52 -3.80 -16.42 -6.41
C SER A 52 -5.17 -16.67 -5.76
N SER A 53 -5.16 -16.99 -4.47
CA SER A 53 -6.38 -17.15 -3.67
C SER A 53 -6.13 -16.80 -2.21
N LEU A 54 -7.14 -16.23 -1.56
CA LEU A 54 -7.09 -16.00 -0.12
C LEU A 54 -7.53 -17.27 0.63
N GLN A 55 -6.61 -17.91 1.33
CA GLN A 55 -6.82 -19.25 1.90
C GLN A 55 -6.90 -19.28 3.43
N ALA A 56 -6.54 -18.19 4.11
CA ALA A 56 -6.54 -18.12 5.56
C ALA A 56 -6.73 -16.67 6.04
N GLY A 57 -6.94 -16.53 7.35
CA GLY A 57 -7.05 -15.26 8.05
C GLY A 57 -8.48 -14.80 8.29
N THR A 58 -8.58 -13.62 8.88
CA THR A 58 -9.85 -12.96 9.13
C THR A 58 -9.86 -11.54 8.56
N ALA A 59 -11.05 -11.07 8.22
CA ALA A 59 -11.28 -9.74 7.69
C ALA A 59 -12.08 -8.90 8.69
N HIS A 60 -11.85 -7.60 8.64
CA HIS A 60 -12.65 -6.62 9.34
C HIS A 60 -13.02 -5.49 8.38
N ALA A 61 -14.21 -4.93 8.58
CA ALA A 61 -14.73 -3.84 7.75
C ALA A 61 -15.65 -2.94 8.58
N ASN A 62 -15.55 -1.63 8.35
CA ASN A 62 -16.49 -0.64 8.86
C ASN A 62 -16.73 0.37 7.74
N LEU A 63 -17.85 0.21 7.04
CA LEU A 63 -18.18 0.92 5.81
C LEU A 63 -19.51 1.67 5.96
N ILE A 64 -19.58 2.80 5.29
CA ILE A 64 -20.77 3.61 5.08
C ILE A 64 -21.05 3.60 3.58
N MET A 65 -22.29 3.38 3.18
CA MET A 65 -22.75 3.34 1.81
C MET A 65 -23.85 4.37 1.64
N GLU A 66 -23.61 5.37 0.80
CA GLU A 66 -24.49 6.53 0.66
C GLU A 66 -24.71 6.91 -0.80
N GLY A 67 -25.95 7.28 -1.11
CA GLY A 67 -26.34 7.82 -2.42
C GLY A 67 -27.36 6.98 -3.17
N PRO A 68 -27.68 7.37 -4.41
CA PRO A 68 -28.52 6.61 -5.32
C PRO A 68 -27.94 5.22 -5.61
N VAL A 69 -28.78 4.20 -5.78
CA VAL A 69 -28.34 2.83 -6.10
C VAL A 69 -27.46 2.72 -7.37
N ASP A 70 -27.65 3.58 -8.35
CA ASP A 70 -26.88 3.65 -9.59
C ASP A 70 -25.56 4.43 -9.45
N ARG A 71 -25.39 5.17 -8.34
CA ARG A 71 -24.21 6.01 -8.04
C ARG A 71 -23.78 5.90 -6.59
N LEU A 72 -23.90 4.70 -6.03
CA LEU A 72 -23.63 4.46 -4.62
C LEU A 72 -22.15 4.68 -4.32
N THR A 73 -21.86 5.45 -3.28
CA THR A 73 -20.49 5.62 -2.78
C THR A 73 -20.34 4.83 -1.49
N THR A 74 -19.32 3.99 -1.42
CA THR A 74 -18.97 3.22 -0.22
C THR A 74 -17.67 3.76 0.33
N ALA A 75 -17.59 4.11 1.62
CA ALA A 75 -16.36 4.58 2.24
C ALA A 75 -16.19 4.05 3.66
N GLY A 76 -14.93 3.87 4.09
CA GLY A 76 -14.62 3.43 5.45
C GLY A 76 -13.31 2.68 5.53
N THR A 77 -13.17 1.78 6.51
CA THR A 77 -11.96 0.99 6.69
C THR A 77 -12.18 -0.47 6.40
N VAL A 78 -11.16 -1.11 5.85
CA VAL A 78 -11.08 -2.55 5.62
C VAL A 78 -9.73 -3.07 6.07
N GLY A 79 -9.67 -4.34 6.42
CA GLY A 79 -8.40 -4.99 6.71
C GLY A 79 -8.47 -6.49 6.83
N LEU A 80 -7.29 -7.10 6.88
CA LEU A 80 -7.06 -8.53 7.03
C LEU A 80 -6.06 -8.76 8.16
N ASP A 81 -6.27 -9.83 8.92
CA ASP A 81 -5.39 -10.27 9.99
C ASP A 81 -5.02 -11.74 9.79
N ASN A 82 -3.73 -12.04 9.94
CA ASN A 82 -3.15 -13.39 9.82
C ASN A 82 -3.61 -14.12 8.54
N ALA A 83 -3.65 -13.40 7.43
CA ALA A 83 -4.13 -13.89 6.16
C ALA A 83 -3.03 -14.50 5.30
N ARG A 84 -3.43 -15.36 4.37
CA ARG A 84 -2.55 -15.95 3.37
C ARG A 84 -3.11 -15.72 1.98
N LEU A 85 -2.35 -15.01 1.15
CA LEU A 85 -2.57 -14.95 -0.29
C LEU A 85 -1.69 -16.01 -0.96
N ALA A 86 -2.28 -17.17 -1.20
CA ALA A 86 -1.59 -18.28 -1.82
C ALA A 86 -1.41 -18.05 -3.32
N GLY A 87 -0.32 -18.55 -3.90
CA GLY A 87 -0.04 -18.43 -5.34
C GLY A 87 0.45 -17.04 -5.78
N PHE A 88 0.67 -16.12 -4.83
CA PHE A 88 1.23 -14.81 -5.10
C PHE A 88 2.43 -14.54 -4.21
N ASP A 89 3.61 -14.44 -4.82
CA ASP A 89 4.87 -14.17 -4.13
C ASP A 89 5.21 -12.68 -4.17
N LEU A 90 4.69 -11.89 -3.23
CA LEU A 90 5.03 -10.46 -3.14
C LEU A 90 6.52 -10.26 -2.84
N GLY A 91 7.13 -11.17 -2.06
CA GLY A 91 8.54 -11.09 -1.68
C GLY A 91 9.46 -11.12 -2.91
N SER A 92 9.26 -12.07 -3.82
CA SER A 92 10.04 -12.16 -5.06
C SER A 92 9.77 -11.00 -6.01
N LYS A 93 8.53 -10.49 -6.09
CA LYS A 93 8.22 -9.30 -6.91
C LYS A 93 8.96 -8.07 -6.41
N LEU A 94 9.12 -7.93 -5.09
CA LEU A 94 9.87 -6.83 -4.49
C LEU A 94 11.37 -7.06 -4.51
N ALA A 95 11.86 -8.29 -4.36
CA ALA A 95 13.28 -8.61 -4.45
C ALA A 95 13.87 -8.32 -5.84
N ALA A 96 13.04 -8.29 -6.89
CA ALA A 96 13.42 -7.83 -8.22
C ALA A 96 13.76 -6.32 -8.27
N LEU A 97 13.38 -5.54 -7.25
CA LEU A 97 13.83 -4.16 -7.08
C LEU A 97 15.22 -4.21 -6.45
N GLU A 98 16.25 -3.74 -7.14
CA GLU A 98 17.66 -3.84 -6.70
C GLU A 98 17.90 -3.37 -5.25
N ARG A 99 17.19 -2.34 -4.81
CA ARG A 99 17.30 -1.77 -3.44
C ARG A 99 16.63 -2.60 -2.35
N LEU A 100 15.85 -3.60 -2.74
CA LEU A 100 15.17 -4.57 -1.89
C LEU A 100 15.76 -5.98 -2.05
N ALA A 101 16.94 -6.08 -2.68
CA ALA A 101 17.69 -7.32 -2.74
C ALA A 101 17.96 -7.83 -1.31
N GLY A 102 17.51 -9.06 -1.02
CA GLY A 102 17.62 -9.68 0.31
C GLY A 102 16.27 -10.02 0.96
N ILE A 103 15.16 -9.48 0.45
CA ILE A 103 13.82 -9.96 0.81
C ILE A 103 13.69 -11.42 0.38
N ARG A 104 13.20 -12.28 1.28
CA ARG A 104 12.96 -13.68 0.98
C ARG A 104 11.62 -13.83 0.25
N GLY A 105 11.68 -14.38 -0.95
CA GLY A 105 10.50 -14.87 -1.66
C GLY A 105 9.94 -16.16 -1.07
N GLY A 106 8.79 -16.58 -1.56
CA GLY A 106 8.11 -17.81 -1.19
C GLY A 106 6.85 -18.03 -2.03
N PRO A 107 6.26 -19.22 -2.05
CA PRO A 107 5.12 -19.51 -2.95
C PRO A 107 3.87 -18.64 -2.70
N ASN A 108 3.81 -17.99 -1.53
CA ASN A 108 2.65 -17.24 -1.03
C ASN A 108 3.10 -15.94 -0.37
N THR A 109 2.14 -15.05 -0.14
CA THR A 109 2.31 -13.88 0.72
C THR A 109 1.58 -14.14 2.04
N GLU A 110 2.33 -14.27 3.12
CA GLU A 110 1.77 -14.27 4.48
C GLU A 110 1.57 -12.82 4.94
N ILE A 111 0.38 -12.51 5.41
CA ILE A 111 -0.06 -11.19 5.83
C ILE A 111 -0.34 -11.27 7.33
N GLN A 112 0.47 -10.59 8.13
CA GLN A 112 0.17 -10.46 9.56
C GLN A 112 -0.98 -9.47 9.76
N THR A 113 -0.88 -8.31 9.12
CA THR A 113 -1.91 -7.27 9.16
C THR A 113 -1.93 -6.55 7.82
N LEU A 114 -3.11 -6.31 7.28
CA LEU A 114 -3.37 -5.37 6.20
C LEU A 114 -4.49 -4.44 6.65
N GLY A 115 -4.35 -3.14 6.46
CA GLY A 115 -5.41 -2.17 6.69
C GLY A 115 -5.36 -1.07 5.64
N ALA A 116 -6.53 -0.52 5.29
CA ALA A 116 -6.65 0.64 4.42
C ALA A 116 -7.96 1.40 4.70
N SER A 117 -7.91 2.71 4.47
CA SER A 117 -9.09 3.55 4.27
C SER A 117 -9.49 3.46 2.80
N VAL A 118 -10.74 3.13 2.49
CA VAL A 118 -11.21 2.96 1.12
C VAL A 118 -12.37 3.88 0.80
N ARG A 119 -12.47 4.29 -0.46
CA ARG A 119 -13.66 4.90 -1.05
C ARG A 119 -13.90 4.29 -2.42
N VAL A 120 -15.06 3.66 -2.59
CA VAL A 120 -15.51 3.01 -3.82
C VAL A 120 -16.67 3.81 -4.39
N ASN A 121 -16.63 4.06 -5.69
CA ASN A 121 -17.70 4.66 -6.46
C ASN A 121 -17.70 4.02 -7.88
N PRO A 122 -18.62 4.39 -8.78
CA PRO A 122 -18.64 3.83 -10.13
C PRO A 122 -17.38 4.05 -10.99
N GLU A 123 -16.53 5.03 -10.65
CA GLU A 123 -15.30 5.33 -11.38
C GLU A 123 -14.12 4.46 -10.90
N GLY A 124 -14.20 3.92 -9.69
CA GLY A 124 -13.21 3.02 -9.12
C GLY A 124 -13.13 3.10 -7.59
N THR A 125 -11.97 2.71 -7.08
CA THR A 125 -11.65 2.66 -5.65
C THR A 125 -10.40 3.47 -5.38
N THR A 126 -10.47 4.39 -4.41
CA THR A 126 -9.27 4.94 -3.77
C THR A 126 -8.97 4.12 -2.51
N ALA A 127 -7.69 3.85 -2.28
CA ALA A 127 -7.19 3.21 -1.08
C ALA A 127 -6.07 4.07 -0.50
N ASP A 128 -6.32 4.62 0.67
CA ASP A 128 -5.44 5.51 1.42
C ASP A 128 -5.03 4.83 2.73
N ASP A 129 -3.98 5.37 3.38
CA ASP A 129 -3.48 4.86 4.66
C ASP A 129 -3.21 3.36 4.66
N ILE A 130 -2.75 2.82 3.52
CA ILE A 130 -2.46 1.40 3.41
C ILE A 130 -1.31 1.09 4.36
N LYS A 131 -1.51 0.07 5.20
CA LYS A 131 -0.48 -0.53 6.03
C LYS A 131 -0.53 -2.04 5.87
N LEU A 132 0.56 -2.62 5.41
CA LEU A 132 0.76 -4.06 5.29
C LEU A 132 1.97 -4.45 6.12
N VAL A 133 1.80 -5.45 6.99
CA VAL A 133 2.90 -6.12 7.70
C VAL A 133 2.95 -7.54 7.18
N ALA A 134 4.05 -7.89 6.50
CA ALA A 134 4.30 -9.20 5.95
C ALA A 134 5.59 -9.77 6.55
N PRO A 135 5.57 -10.88 7.32
CA PRO A 135 6.71 -11.33 8.11
C PRO A 135 8.02 -11.53 7.33
N THR A 136 7.95 -11.94 6.06
CA THR A 136 9.14 -12.20 5.22
C THR A 136 9.64 -10.97 4.45
N ILE A 137 8.87 -9.87 4.47
CA ILE A 137 9.10 -8.68 3.65
C ILE A 137 9.39 -7.45 4.54
N GLY A 138 8.62 -7.27 5.63
CA GLY A 138 8.66 -6.11 6.50
C GLY A 138 7.34 -5.33 6.49
N GLU A 139 7.43 -4.03 6.76
CA GLU A 139 6.29 -3.12 6.71
C GLU A 139 6.22 -2.43 5.35
N LEU A 140 5.01 -2.34 4.77
CA LEU A 140 4.73 -1.61 3.56
C LEU A 140 3.61 -0.61 3.84
N SER A 141 3.74 0.59 3.28
CA SER A 141 2.75 1.65 3.44
C SER A 141 2.55 2.43 2.15
N GLY A 142 1.40 3.07 1.99
CA GLY A 142 1.15 3.95 0.85
C GLY A 142 -0.32 4.16 0.55
N GLY A 143 -0.60 4.42 -0.72
CA GLY A 143 -1.96 4.65 -1.21
C GLY A 143 -2.00 4.69 -2.73
N GLY A 144 -3.20 4.63 -3.28
CA GLY A 144 -3.40 4.58 -4.71
C GLY A 144 -4.84 4.39 -5.14
N ILE A 145 -5.00 4.09 -6.42
CA ILE A 145 -6.30 3.90 -7.05
C ILE A 145 -6.38 2.57 -7.78
N ILE A 146 -7.58 2.01 -7.78
CA ILE A 146 -8.01 0.92 -8.65
C ILE A 146 -9.12 1.50 -9.50
N SER A 147 -8.89 1.66 -10.79
CA SER A 147 -9.93 2.17 -11.71
C SER A 147 -11.05 1.14 -11.95
N ALA A 148 -12.16 1.57 -12.54
CA ALA A 148 -13.29 0.69 -12.88
C ALA A 148 -12.91 -0.52 -13.78
N ASN A 149 -11.82 -0.42 -14.57
CA ASN A 149 -11.31 -1.53 -15.38
C ASN A 149 -10.23 -2.37 -14.66
N HIS A 150 -10.09 -2.20 -13.35
CA HIS A 150 -9.11 -2.85 -12.48
C HIS A 150 -7.64 -2.51 -12.77
N SER A 151 -7.36 -1.39 -13.45
CA SER A 151 -5.98 -0.88 -13.55
C SER A 151 -5.53 -0.26 -12.22
N LEU A 152 -4.29 -0.55 -11.85
CA LEU A 152 -3.66 -0.12 -10.61
C LEU A 152 -2.77 1.10 -10.84
N ASP A 153 -2.82 2.07 -9.93
CA ASP A 153 -1.79 3.11 -9.80
C ASP A 153 -1.58 3.43 -8.31
N PHE A 154 -0.56 2.82 -7.72
CA PHE A 154 -0.22 2.97 -6.31
C PHE A 154 1.19 3.50 -6.12
N LYS A 155 1.35 4.35 -5.12
CA LYS A 155 2.63 4.80 -4.59
C LYS A 155 2.81 4.18 -3.22
N MET A 156 3.82 3.33 -3.11
CA MET A 156 4.08 2.52 -1.94
C MET A 156 5.51 2.73 -1.44
N ARG A 157 5.74 2.29 -0.22
CA ARG A 157 7.02 2.38 0.47
C ARG A 157 7.20 1.13 1.30
N ALA A 158 8.32 0.44 1.11
CA ALA A 158 8.73 -0.65 1.97
C ALA A 158 9.71 -0.12 3.02
N THR A 159 9.47 -0.42 4.28
CA THR A 159 10.37 -0.15 5.40
C THR A 159 10.96 -1.48 5.86
N LEU A 160 12.28 -1.59 5.74
CA LEU A 160 13.02 -2.78 6.13
C LEU A 160 13.68 -2.50 7.47
N HIS A 161 13.14 -3.12 8.51
CA HIS A 161 13.74 -3.07 9.84
C HIS A 161 15.07 -3.81 9.80
N THR A 162 16.16 -3.07 9.93
CA THR A 162 17.52 -3.58 9.72
C THR A 162 18.36 -3.43 10.96
N SER A 163 18.01 -4.17 12.01
CA SER A 163 18.91 -4.46 13.13
C SER A 163 19.81 -5.65 12.75
N GLY A 164 20.88 -5.43 11.97
CA GLY A 164 21.81 -6.50 11.61
C GLY A 164 23.09 -6.08 10.90
N ALA A 165 24.18 -6.81 11.16
CA ALA A 165 25.55 -6.55 10.69
C ALA A 165 25.73 -6.40 9.17
N LEU A 166 24.79 -6.94 8.37
CA LEU A 166 24.83 -6.85 6.91
C LEU A 166 24.64 -5.42 6.38
N MET A 167 23.77 -4.62 7.01
CA MET A 167 23.59 -3.21 6.61
C MET A 167 24.66 -2.28 7.20
N ALA A 168 25.24 -2.66 8.35
CA ALA A 168 26.43 -2.00 8.87
C ALA A 168 27.62 -2.15 7.90
N ALA A 169 27.76 -3.32 7.26
CA ALA A 169 28.75 -3.54 6.20
C ALA A 169 28.47 -2.71 4.92
N LEU A 170 27.20 -2.33 4.68
CA LEU A 170 26.79 -1.43 3.59
C LEU A 170 26.75 0.05 4.01
N GLY A 171 27.20 0.39 5.22
CA GLY A 171 27.30 1.76 5.72
C GLY A 171 25.95 2.45 6.03
N GLN A 172 24.85 1.70 6.08
CA GLN A 172 23.52 2.23 6.36
C GLN A 172 23.19 2.09 7.86
N LYS A 173 22.95 3.21 8.55
CA LYS A 173 22.44 3.24 9.94
C LYS A 173 20.96 3.58 9.92
N GLY A 174 20.12 2.65 10.38
CA GLY A 174 18.67 2.85 10.55
C GLY A 174 17.81 2.12 9.51
N ASP A 175 16.49 2.20 9.70
CA ASP A 175 15.52 1.57 8.82
C ASP A 175 15.62 2.11 7.39
N THR A 176 15.77 1.22 6.43
CA THR A 176 15.83 1.60 5.01
C THR A 176 14.43 1.67 4.46
N SER A 177 14.07 2.84 3.93
CA SER A 177 12.81 3.08 3.25
C SER A 177 13.01 3.10 1.74
N VAL A 178 12.25 2.28 1.01
CA VAL A 178 12.35 2.19 -0.45
C VAL A 178 10.99 2.48 -1.08
N PRO A 179 10.84 3.60 -1.81
CA PRO A 179 9.61 3.90 -2.52
C PRO A 179 9.54 3.12 -3.84
N PHE A 180 8.34 2.63 -4.15
CA PHE A 180 8.05 1.86 -5.36
C PHE A 180 6.62 2.11 -5.82
N LEU A 181 6.34 1.77 -7.08
CA LEU A 181 5.03 1.86 -7.70
C LEU A 181 4.43 0.47 -7.89
N ILE A 182 3.11 0.37 -7.75
CA ILE A 182 2.34 -0.79 -8.22
C ILE A 182 1.43 -0.33 -9.36
N GLN A 183 1.64 -0.92 -10.53
CA GLN A 183 0.92 -0.59 -11.77
C GLN A 183 0.50 -1.86 -12.50
N GLY A 184 -0.20 -1.74 -13.63
CA GLY A 184 -0.76 -2.89 -14.36
C GLY A 184 -2.21 -3.10 -13.98
N THR A 185 -2.66 -4.34 -13.83
CA THR A 185 -4.02 -4.65 -13.40
C THR A 185 -4.03 -5.41 -12.08
N SER A 186 -5.18 -5.45 -11.39
CA SER A 186 -5.34 -6.28 -10.18
C SER A 186 -4.97 -7.75 -10.43
N GLU A 187 -5.27 -8.25 -11.63
CA GLU A 187 -4.91 -9.60 -12.06
C GLU A 187 -3.41 -9.74 -12.35
N ASN A 188 -2.78 -8.75 -12.98
CA ASN A 188 -1.37 -8.79 -13.36
C ASN A 188 -0.63 -7.55 -12.83
N PRO A 189 -0.39 -7.47 -11.50
CA PRO A 189 0.30 -6.33 -10.91
C PRO A 189 1.78 -6.36 -11.25
N SER A 190 2.34 -5.17 -11.47
CA SER A 190 3.74 -4.93 -11.75
C SER A 190 4.34 -3.96 -10.73
N PHE A 191 5.56 -4.25 -10.29
CA PHE A 191 6.24 -3.53 -9.23
C PHE A 191 7.47 -2.86 -9.82
N ARG A 192 7.63 -1.55 -9.62
CA ARG A 192 8.72 -0.76 -10.22
C ARG A 192 9.32 0.22 -9.23
N PRO A 193 10.63 0.53 -9.29
CA PRO A 193 11.21 1.56 -8.44
C PRO A 193 10.55 2.92 -8.70
N ASP A 194 10.22 3.68 -7.65
CA ASP A 194 9.80 5.07 -7.82
C ASP A 194 11.03 5.98 -7.89
N MET A 195 11.57 6.15 -9.10
CA MET A 195 12.77 6.96 -9.34
C MET A 195 12.60 8.41 -8.89
N ARG A 196 11.38 8.96 -8.96
CA ARG A 196 11.08 10.34 -8.52
C ARG A 196 11.09 10.42 -7.00
N GLY A 197 10.43 9.47 -6.34
CA GLY A 197 10.47 9.31 -4.89
C GLY A 197 11.91 9.18 -4.37
N ILE A 198 12.70 8.30 -4.99
CA ILE A 198 14.11 8.09 -4.65
C ILE A 198 14.94 9.37 -4.78
N ALA A 199 14.79 10.10 -5.90
CA ALA A 199 15.53 11.35 -6.11
C ALA A 199 15.17 12.40 -5.06
N SER A 200 13.89 12.52 -4.71
CA SER A 200 13.42 13.47 -3.70
C SER A 200 13.96 13.18 -2.29
N GLU A 201 14.12 11.90 -1.93
CA GLU A 201 14.72 11.51 -0.64
C GLU A 201 16.22 11.81 -0.58
N LYS A 202 16.95 11.56 -1.68
CA LYS A 202 18.38 11.93 -1.76
C LYS A 202 18.58 13.44 -1.63
N LEU A 203 17.74 14.24 -2.28
CA LEU A 203 17.78 15.69 -2.17
C LEU A 203 17.52 16.15 -0.72
N LYS A 204 16.50 15.59 -0.05
CA LYS A 204 16.22 15.88 1.37
C LYS A 204 17.38 15.49 2.29
N GLY A 205 18.04 14.36 2.04
CA GLY A 205 19.22 13.93 2.80
C GLY A 205 20.43 14.86 2.63
N VAL A 206 20.58 15.49 1.46
CA VAL A 206 21.65 16.47 1.18
C VAL A 206 21.31 17.85 1.76
N THR A 207 20.05 18.28 1.72
CA THR A 207 19.63 19.59 2.26
C THR A 207 19.39 19.59 3.77
N GLY A 208 19.12 18.42 4.36
CA GLY A 208 18.88 18.26 5.81
C GLY A 208 20.14 18.28 6.66
N ASN A 209 21.32 18.15 6.05
CA ASN A 209 22.60 18.32 6.72
C ASN A 209 23.10 19.76 6.49
N SER A 210 22.61 20.69 7.32
CA SER A 210 22.94 22.12 7.31
C SER A 210 24.43 22.47 7.41
N ASP A 211 25.30 21.47 7.57
CA ASP A 211 26.76 21.60 7.58
C ASP A 211 27.40 21.49 6.19
N ILE A 212 26.78 20.77 5.24
CA ILE A 212 27.32 20.63 3.88
C ILE A 212 27.05 21.88 3.04
N GLY A 213 25.92 22.56 3.25
CA GLY A 213 25.65 23.86 2.61
C GLY A 213 26.68 24.94 3.01
N LYS A 214 27.16 24.90 4.26
CA LYS A 214 28.22 25.78 4.76
C LYS A 214 29.61 25.39 4.24
N ALA A 215 29.90 24.09 4.13
CA ALA A 215 31.17 23.59 3.60
C ALA A 215 31.30 23.79 2.08
N ALA A 216 30.23 23.58 1.31
CA ALA A 216 30.21 23.86 -0.14
C ALA A 216 30.29 25.38 -0.42
N GLY A 217 29.64 26.19 0.41
CA GLY A 217 29.76 27.64 0.37
C GLY A 217 31.19 28.12 0.64
N SER A 218 31.87 27.57 1.66
CA SER A 218 33.25 27.99 1.98
C SER A 218 34.29 27.53 0.96
N LEU A 219 34.10 26.37 0.32
CA LEU A 219 34.99 25.88 -0.73
C LEU A 219 34.85 26.68 -2.03
N LEU A 220 33.63 27.08 -2.40
CA LEU A 220 33.42 27.99 -3.55
C LEU A 220 33.95 29.40 -3.27
N ASP A 221 33.79 29.90 -2.05
CA ASP A 221 34.30 31.22 -1.66
C ASP A 221 35.84 31.23 -1.63
N SER A 222 36.47 30.13 -1.23
CA SER A 222 37.94 29.97 -1.26
C SER A 222 38.50 29.82 -2.69
N LEU A 223 37.72 29.25 -3.62
CA LEU A 223 38.12 29.13 -5.03
C LEU A 223 37.91 30.43 -5.82
N LEU A 224 36.91 31.24 -5.45
CA LEU A 224 36.62 32.55 -6.06
C LEU A 224 37.43 33.69 -5.44
N SER A 225 37.86 33.57 -4.19
CA SER A 225 38.72 34.56 -3.50
C SER A 225 40.21 34.34 -3.78
N GLY A 226 40.56 34.11 -5.05
CA GLY A 226 41.94 34.10 -5.53
C GLY A 226 42.67 35.41 -5.23
N LYS A 227 43.17 35.57 -4.01
CA LYS A 227 44.05 36.66 -3.61
C LYS A 227 45.49 36.16 -3.62
N LYS A 228 46.15 36.45 -4.74
CA LYS A 228 47.59 36.72 -4.79
C LYS A 228 47.98 37.54 -3.56
N LYS A 229 48.90 37.03 -2.76
CA LYS A 229 49.79 37.87 -1.96
C LYS A 229 51.23 37.58 -2.36
N GLU A 230 51.70 38.49 -3.20
CA GLU A 230 53.08 38.78 -3.51
C GLU A 230 53.78 39.32 -2.24
N LYS A 231 54.81 38.61 -1.78
CA LYS A 231 56.16 39.14 -1.54
C LYS A 231 57.10 38.01 -1.13
#